data_AF-A0A2M7E3D5-F1
#
_entry.id   AF-A0A2M7E3D5-F1
#
_cell.length_a   1.000
_cell.length_b   1.000
_cell.length_c   1.000
_cell.angle_alpha   90.00
_cell.angle_beta   90.00
_cell.angle_gamma   90.00
#
_symmetry.space_group_name_H-M   'P 1'
#
loop_
_entity.id
_entity.type
_entity.pdbx_description
1 polymer ?
#
loop_
_entity_poly.entity_id
_entity_poly.type
_entity_poly.pdbx_seq_one_letter_code
_entity_poly.pdbx_strand_id
1 'polypeptide(L)'
;MDIQEGISYRMINQKDPYGSLTQLEVFFANNRRPVDFSKIVSPQTRVLVVGEKHTRELGKSTIIQHMGVFRELGFTHFGMEMLDGSRQVQLEQALLDNDISSILLCLHGYTTFSPNAAQLYIQLANTAFKTGMCVIAMHPKYRNQT
;
A
#
# COMPACT_ATOMS: atom_id res chain seq x y z
N MET A 1 -17.86 25.75 37.21
CA MET A 1 -17.38 25.57 35.83
C MET A 1 -16.23 24.61 35.94
N ASP A 2 -16.52 23.32 35.74
CA ASP A 2 -15.56 22.23 35.62
C ASP A 2 -16.35 21.00 35.16
N ILE A 3 -16.26 20.68 33.86
CA ILE A 3 -16.78 19.43 33.31
C ILE A 3 -15.61 18.46 33.28
N GLN A 4 -15.40 17.75 34.39
CA GLN A 4 -14.64 16.50 34.38
C GLN A 4 -15.58 15.38 33.97
N GLU A 5 -15.85 15.25 32.67
CA GLU A 5 -16.40 14.00 32.13
C GLU A 5 -15.23 13.04 31.89
N GLY A 6 -14.94 12.27 32.93
CA GLY A 6 -14.11 11.08 32.82
C GLY A 6 -14.74 10.15 31.79
N ILE A 7 -13.99 9.87 30.72
CA ILE A 7 -14.30 8.81 29.78
C ILE A 7 -14.24 7.50 30.57
N SER A 8 -15.40 7.07 31.05
CA SER A 8 -15.60 5.74 31.59
C SER A 8 -15.42 4.78 30.41
N TYR A 9 -14.25 4.15 30.33
CA TYR A 9 -14.09 2.91 29.60
C TYR A 9 -14.94 1.86 30.33
N ARG A 10 -16.25 1.85 30.08
CA ARG A 10 -17.06 0.66 30.28
C ARG A 10 -16.45 -0.38 29.38
N MET A 11 -15.64 -1.25 29.98
CA MET A 11 -15.29 -2.55 29.42
C MET A 11 -16.62 -3.25 29.17
N ILE A 12 -17.14 -3.07 27.95
CA ILE A 12 -18.26 -3.85 27.47
C ILE A 12 -17.74 -5.28 27.52
N ASN A 13 -18.30 -6.08 28.44
CA ASN A 13 -18.24 -7.53 28.42
C ASN A 13 -19.01 -8.03 27.17
N GLN A 14 -18.58 -7.59 26.00
CA GLN A 14 -18.98 -8.14 24.73
C GLN A 14 -18.17 -9.43 24.64
N LYS A 15 -18.82 -10.55 24.97
CA LYS A 15 -18.46 -11.82 24.34
C LYS A 15 -18.28 -11.49 22.88
N ASP A 16 -17.05 -11.61 22.39
CA ASP A 16 -16.78 -11.56 20.96
C ASP A 16 -17.84 -12.44 20.29
N PRO A 17 -18.69 -11.91 19.39
CA PRO A 17 -19.74 -12.72 18.76
C PRO A 17 -19.15 -13.91 17.99
N TYR A 18 -17.83 -13.88 17.76
CA TYR A 18 -17.03 -14.97 17.24
C TYR A 18 -16.25 -15.59 18.43
N GLY A 19 -16.52 -16.86 18.73
CA GLY A 19 -15.97 -17.58 19.89
C GLY A 19 -14.44 -17.79 19.89
N SER A 20 -13.70 -17.22 18.92
CA SER A 20 -12.24 -17.10 18.91
C SER A 20 -11.74 -16.12 17.83
N LEU A 21 -10.48 -15.67 17.96
CA LEU A 21 -9.80 -14.86 16.94
C LEU A 21 -9.81 -15.53 15.56
N THR A 22 -9.66 -16.86 15.51
CA THR A 22 -9.70 -17.63 14.25
C THR A 22 -11.08 -17.54 13.60
N GLN A 23 -12.17 -17.59 14.37
CA GLN A 23 -13.51 -17.45 13.83
C GLN A 23 -13.75 -16.03 13.28
N LEU A 24 -13.22 -15.01 13.96
CA LEU A 24 -13.27 -13.64 13.50
C LEU A 24 -12.47 -13.43 12.20
N GLU A 25 -11.27 -14.01 12.10
CA GLU A 25 -10.44 -13.97 10.88
C GLU A 25 -11.15 -14.63 9.68
N VAL A 26 -11.75 -15.81 9.89
CA VAL A 26 -12.53 -16.52 8.86
C VAL A 26 -13.77 -15.72 8.46
N PHE A 27 -14.47 -15.12 9.43
CA PHE A 27 -15.61 -14.26 9.13
C PHE A 27 -15.20 -13.08 8.25
N PHE A 28 -14.12 -12.37 8.60
CA PHE A 28 -13.62 -11.27 7.78
C PHE A 28 -13.17 -11.74 6.41
N ALA A 29 -12.47 -12.87 6.29
CA ALA A 29 -12.08 -13.41 5.00
C ALA A 29 -13.29 -13.69 4.08
N ASN A 30 -14.38 -14.22 4.64
CA ASN A 30 -15.57 -14.61 3.87
C ASN A 30 -16.55 -13.46 3.62
N ASN A 31 -16.56 -12.42 4.46
CA ASN A 31 -17.55 -11.33 4.41
C ASN A 31 -16.94 -9.99 4.00
N ARG A 32 -15.61 -9.90 3.83
CA ARG A 32 -14.96 -8.67 3.36
C ARG A 32 -15.43 -8.37 1.94
N ARG A 33 -16.00 -7.18 1.79
CA ARG A 33 -16.37 -6.62 0.48
C ARG A 33 -15.15 -5.95 -0.17
N PRO A 34 -15.11 -5.85 -1.51
CA PRO A 34 -14.15 -5.00 -2.20
C PRO A 34 -14.17 -3.57 -1.64
N VAL A 35 -13.01 -2.92 -1.62
CA VAL A 35 -12.90 -1.54 -1.13
C VAL A 35 -13.42 -0.60 -2.21
N ASP A 36 -14.47 0.14 -1.91
CA ASP A 36 -15.01 1.17 -2.79
C ASP A 36 -14.33 2.52 -2.49
N PHE A 37 -13.24 2.80 -3.20
CA PHE A 37 -12.45 4.01 -3.00
C PHE A 37 -13.21 5.30 -3.34
N SER A 38 -14.26 5.25 -4.16
CA SER A 38 -15.08 6.42 -4.48
C SER A 38 -15.82 6.98 -3.26
N LYS A 39 -16.02 6.16 -2.21
CA LYS A 39 -16.64 6.57 -0.95
C LYS A 39 -15.65 7.14 0.07
N ILE A 40 -14.35 6.94 -0.17
CA ILE A 40 -13.25 7.37 0.72
C ILE A 40 -12.58 8.63 0.15
N VAL A 41 -12.50 8.71 -1.17
CA VAL A 41 -11.86 9.81 -1.89
C VAL A 41 -12.91 10.85 -2.25
N SER A 42 -12.71 12.07 -1.76
CA SER A 42 -13.50 13.25 -2.12
C SER A 42 -12.77 14.08 -3.18
N PRO A 43 -13.44 15.02 -3.88
CA PRO A 43 -12.77 15.95 -4.80
C PRO A 43 -11.67 16.81 -4.15
N GLN A 44 -11.68 16.95 -2.83
CA GLN A 44 -10.68 17.67 -2.05
C GLN A 44 -9.51 16.78 -1.61
N THR A 45 -9.63 15.45 -1.70
CA THR A 45 -8.56 14.53 -1.37
C THR A 45 -7.38 14.74 -2.33
N ARG A 46 -6.24 15.13 -1.78
CA ARG A 46 -4.99 15.34 -2.55
C ARG A 46 -4.02 14.16 -2.45
N VAL A 47 -4.07 13.45 -1.33
CA VAL A 47 -3.19 12.33 -1.02
C VAL A 47 -4.03 11.22 -0.40
N LEU A 48 -3.82 10.00 -0.87
CA LEU A 48 -4.33 8.77 -0.27
C LEU A 48 -3.13 7.96 0.23
N VAL A 49 -3.09 7.66 1.52
CA VAL A 49 -2.05 6.82 2.11
C VAL A 49 -2.61 5.43 2.32
N VAL A 50 -1.93 4.41 1.79
CA VAL A 50 -2.31 3.01 1.93
C VAL A 50 -1.22 2.27 2.71
N GLY A 51 -1.56 1.87 3.93
CA GLY A 51 -0.69 1.03 4.76
C GLY A 51 -0.72 -0.42 4.29
N GLU A 52 0.45 -1.03 4.17
CA GLU A 52 0.64 -2.38 3.64
C GLU A 52 1.69 -3.10 4.49
N LYS A 53 1.53 -4.41 4.73
CA LYS A 53 2.51 -5.20 5.49
C LYS A 53 3.40 -5.93 4.50
N HIS A 54 4.71 -5.67 4.50
CA HIS A 54 5.64 -6.21 3.50
C HIS A 54 5.47 -7.71 3.19
N THR A 55 5.14 -8.54 4.18
CA THR A 55 4.95 -10.00 4.04
C THR A 55 3.57 -10.44 3.53
N ARG A 56 2.58 -9.55 3.38
CA ARG A 56 1.21 -9.90 2.98
C ARG A 56 0.97 -9.57 1.52
N GLU A 57 0.60 -10.57 0.72
CA GLU A 57 0.37 -10.39 -0.71
C GLU A 57 -0.95 -9.67 -1.00
N LEU A 58 -2.00 -9.99 -0.24
CA LEU A 58 -3.37 -9.49 -0.44
C LEU A 58 -3.46 -7.96 -0.51
N GLY A 59 -2.70 -7.24 0.32
CA GLY A 59 -2.68 -5.78 0.33
C GLY A 59 -2.19 -5.22 -1.01
N LYS A 60 -1.07 -5.76 -1.51
CA LYS A 60 -0.46 -5.37 -2.79
C LYS A 60 -1.40 -5.70 -3.95
N SER A 61 -1.96 -6.91 -3.99
CA SER A 61 -2.91 -7.33 -5.01
C SER A 61 -4.16 -6.45 -5.05
N THR A 62 -4.67 -6.03 -3.89
CA THR A 62 -5.81 -5.11 -3.80
C THR A 62 -5.46 -3.76 -4.43
N ILE A 63 -4.28 -3.21 -4.14
CA ILE A 63 -3.83 -1.93 -4.72
C ILE A 63 -3.65 -2.06 -6.24
N ILE A 64 -3.04 -3.14 -6.73
CA ILE A 64 -2.89 -3.41 -8.17
C ILE A 64 -4.24 -3.40 -8.88
N GLN A 65 -5.25 -4.08 -8.33
CA GLN A 65 -6.58 -4.17 -8.92
C GLN A 65 -7.32 -2.83 -8.97
N HIS A 66 -7.01 -1.89 -8.08
CA HIS A 66 -7.69 -0.59 -8.00
C HIS A 66 -6.89 0.55 -8.65
N MET A 67 -5.75 0.27 -9.28
CA MET A 67 -4.91 1.31 -9.88
C MET A 67 -5.66 2.14 -10.93
N GLY A 68 -6.47 1.48 -11.77
CA GLY A 68 -7.36 2.16 -12.72
C GLY A 68 -8.33 3.11 -12.05
N VAL A 69 -8.95 2.68 -10.95
CA VAL A 69 -9.88 3.51 -10.15
C VAL A 69 -9.17 4.73 -9.58
N PHE A 70 -7.92 4.59 -9.09
CA PHE A 70 -7.16 5.75 -8.61
C PHE A 70 -6.92 6.78 -9.73
N ARG A 71 -6.64 6.31 -10.94
CA ARG A 71 -6.49 7.20 -12.10
C ARG A 71 -7.80 7.90 -12.47
N GLU A 72 -8.91 7.17 -12.48
CA GLU A 72 -10.26 7.72 -12.72
C GLU A 72 -10.66 8.76 -11.67
N LEU A 73 -10.23 8.56 -10.41
CA LEU A 73 -10.39 9.52 -9.32
C LEU A 73 -9.44 10.74 -9.42
N GLY A 74 -8.60 10.81 -10.46
CA GLY A 74 -7.76 11.97 -10.76
C GLY A 74 -6.37 11.93 -10.15
N PHE A 75 -5.95 10.83 -9.50
CA PHE A 75 -4.57 10.71 -9.03
C PHE A 75 -3.62 10.58 -10.23
N THR A 76 -2.49 11.28 -10.15
CA THR A 76 -1.46 11.35 -11.20
C THR A 76 -0.12 10.78 -10.76
N HIS A 77 0.07 10.58 -9.45
CA HIS A 77 1.33 10.12 -8.87
C HIS A 77 1.07 8.91 -7.96
N PHE A 78 1.97 7.93 -8.01
CA PHE A 78 1.95 6.74 -7.17
C PHE A 78 3.28 6.64 -6.43
N GLY A 79 3.26 7.00 -5.14
CA GLY A 79 4.42 6.98 -4.27
C GLY A 79 4.65 5.60 -3.64
N MET A 80 5.90 5.15 -3.64
CA MET A 80 6.31 3.82 -3.21
C MET A 80 7.48 3.90 -2.22
N GLU A 81 7.21 3.59 -0.95
CA GLU A 81 8.20 3.63 0.15
C GLU A 81 9.31 2.57 0.03
N MET A 82 9.06 1.50 -0.70
CA MET A 82 10.01 0.41 -0.94
C MET A 82 11.03 0.70 -2.05
N LEU A 83 10.86 1.80 -2.80
CA LEU A 83 11.75 2.20 -3.89
C LEU A 83 12.74 3.26 -3.40
N ASP A 84 14.02 3.03 -3.67
CA ASP A 84 15.12 3.95 -3.35
C ASP A 84 15.00 5.25 -4.15
N GLY A 85 14.68 6.35 -3.45
CA GLY A 85 14.54 7.69 -4.02
C GLY A 85 15.81 8.21 -4.70
N SER A 86 16.99 7.70 -4.32
CA SER A 86 18.24 8.05 -5.01
C SER A 86 18.36 7.47 -6.42
N ARG A 87 17.46 6.52 -6.77
CA ARG A 87 17.40 5.83 -8.06
C ARG A 87 16.20 6.26 -8.91
N GLN A 88 15.52 7.37 -8.60
CA GLN A 88 14.33 7.82 -9.32
C GLN A 88 14.53 7.84 -10.86
N VAL A 89 15.65 8.40 -11.34
CA VAL A 89 15.95 8.44 -12.79
C VAL A 89 16.14 7.03 -13.38
N GLN A 90 16.82 6.14 -12.63
CA GLN A 90 17.00 4.74 -13.05
C GLN A 90 15.66 4.01 -13.09
N LEU A 91 14.78 4.23 -12.11
CA LEU A 91 13.45 3.65 -12.04
C LEU A 91 12.59 4.10 -13.22
N GLU A 92 12.57 5.39 -13.52
CA GLU A 92 11.80 5.95 -14.64
C GLU A 92 12.23 5.33 -15.97
N GLN A 93 13.54 5.25 -16.20
CA GLN A 93 14.07 4.59 -17.40
C GLN A 93 13.72 3.10 -17.43
N ALA A 94 13.83 2.40 -16.31
CA ALA A 94 13.49 0.98 -16.23
C ALA A 94 12.00 0.69 -16.47
N LEU A 95 11.10 1.58 -16.04
CA LEU A 95 9.67 1.48 -16.32
C LEU A 95 9.35 1.72 -17.80
N LEU A 96 10.05 2.67 -18.45
CA LEU A 96 9.94 2.92 -19.89
C LEU A 96 10.40 1.71 -20.71
N ASP A 97 11.54 1.13 -20.33
CA ASP A 97 12.14 -0.01 -21.02
C ASP A 97 11.50 -1.36 -20.64
N ASN A 98 10.60 -1.35 -19.65
CA ASN A 98 10.06 -2.55 -19.00
C ASN A 98 11.18 -3.51 -18.52
N ASP A 99 12.29 -2.93 -18.03
CA ASP A 99 13.44 -3.64 -17.49
C ASP A 99 13.22 -4.02 -16.02
N ILE A 100 12.71 -5.23 -15.84
CA ILE A 100 12.43 -5.83 -14.53
C ILE A 100 13.67 -5.89 -13.63
N SER A 101 14.85 -6.13 -14.20
CA SER A 101 16.08 -6.25 -13.41
C SER A 101 16.47 -4.91 -12.79
N SER A 102 16.35 -3.83 -13.56
CA SER A 102 16.62 -2.48 -13.06
C SER A 102 15.57 -2.00 -12.04
N ILE A 103 14.30 -2.36 -12.21
CA ILE A 103 13.27 -2.09 -11.19
C ILE A 103 13.61 -2.85 -9.90
N LEU A 104 14.05 -4.10 -10.00
CA LEU A 104 14.44 -4.90 -8.85
C LEU A 104 15.61 -4.29 -8.07
N LEU A 105 16.59 -3.70 -8.76
CA LEU A 105 17.70 -2.98 -8.13
C LEU A 105 17.24 -1.75 -7.33
N CYS A 106 16.09 -1.18 -7.68
CA CYS A 106 15.50 -0.05 -6.96
C CYS A 106 14.75 -0.47 -5.68
N LEU A 107 14.37 -1.75 -5.55
CA LEU A 107 13.60 -2.31 -4.42
C LEU A 107 14.50 -2.80 -3.27
N HIS A 108 15.52 -2.03 -2.91
CA HIS A 108 16.60 -2.45 -2.01
C HIS A 108 16.15 -3.26 -0.78
N GLY A 109 16.61 -4.51 -0.65
CA GLY A 109 16.34 -5.38 0.49
C GLY A 109 14.99 -6.10 0.47
N TYR A 110 14.09 -5.84 -0.49
CA TYR A 110 12.76 -6.47 -0.49
C TYR A 110 12.74 -7.92 -1.02
N THR A 111 13.80 -8.34 -1.71
CA THR A 111 13.98 -9.73 -2.12
C THR A 111 14.26 -10.68 -0.95
N THR A 112 14.71 -10.17 0.20
CA THR A 112 15.05 -10.99 1.38
C THR A 112 13.83 -11.31 2.25
N PHE A 113 12.76 -10.51 2.18
CA PHE A 113 11.54 -10.75 2.97
C PHE A 113 10.62 -11.81 2.33
N SER A 114 10.51 -11.82 1.00
CA SER A 114 9.82 -12.86 0.22
C SER A 114 10.06 -12.61 -1.28
N PRO A 115 10.46 -13.63 -2.07
CA PRO A 115 10.59 -13.51 -3.53
C PRO A 115 9.30 -13.01 -4.20
N ASN A 116 8.14 -13.42 -3.71
CA ASN A 116 6.84 -12.98 -4.23
C ASN A 116 6.54 -11.52 -3.89
N ALA A 117 6.99 -11.02 -2.74
CA ALA A 117 6.77 -9.62 -2.36
C ALA A 117 7.47 -8.65 -3.32
N ALA A 118 8.71 -8.96 -3.72
CA ALA A 118 9.44 -8.17 -4.70
C ALA A 118 8.73 -8.15 -6.06
N GLN A 119 8.21 -9.29 -6.52
CA GLN A 119 7.45 -9.38 -7.77
C GLN A 119 6.17 -8.53 -7.73
N LEU A 120 5.44 -8.56 -6.61
CA LEU A 120 4.24 -7.75 -6.45
C LEU A 120 4.55 -6.24 -6.39
N TYR A 121 5.69 -5.83 -5.83
CA TYR A 121 6.12 -4.44 -5.89
C TYR A 121 6.52 -4.00 -7.30
N ILE A 122 7.21 -4.86 -8.07
CA ILE A 122 7.47 -4.62 -9.49
C ILE A 122 6.15 -4.48 -10.25
N GLN A 123 5.17 -5.35 -9.97
CA GLN A 123 3.87 -5.30 -10.60
C GLN A 123 3.12 -4.01 -10.24
N LEU A 124 3.18 -3.55 -8.98
CA LEU A 124 2.61 -2.26 -8.57
C LEU A 124 3.18 -1.09 -9.36
N ALA A 125 4.51 -0.99 -9.45
CA ALA A 125 5.17 0.09 -10.19
C ALA A 125 4.79 0.05 -11.68
N ASN A 126 4.83 -1.13 -12.31
CA ASN A 126 4.45 -1.31 -13.70
C ASN A 126 2.98 -1.01 -13.96
N THR A 127 2.07 -1.46 -13.10
CA THR A 127 0.64 -1.20 -13.26
C THR A 127 0.35 0.29 -13.11
N ALA A 128 0.92 0.97 -12.10
CA ALA A 128 0.79 2.42 -11.95
C ALA A 128 1.25 3.16 -13.21
N PHE A 129 2.45 2.81 -13.70
CA PHE A 129 3.02 3.41 -14.90
C PHE A 129 2.15 3.16 -16.15
N LYS A 130 1.70 1.93 -16.38
CA LYS A 130 0.84 1.55 -17.52
C LYS A 130 -0.55 2.21 -17.46
N THR A 131 -1.03 2.55 -16.27
CA THR A 131 -2.26 3.33 -16.06
C THR A 131 -2.03 4.84 -16.26
N GLY A 132 -0.80 5.27 -16.55
CA GLY A 132 -0.46 6.66 -16.83
C GLY A 132 -0.21 7.49 -15.59
N MET A 133 0.17 6.86 -14.47
CA MET A 133 0.61 7.55 -13.26
C MET A 133 2.14 7.66 -13.24
N CYS A 134 2.65 8.76 -12.71
CA CYS A 134 4.07 8.92 -12.40
C CYS A 134 4.42 8.12 -11.13
N VAL A 135 5.38 7.21 -11.22
CA VAL A 135 5.83 6.40 -10.08
C VAL A 135 6.95 7.14 -9.34
N ILE A 136 6.76 7.40 -8.05
CA ILE A 136 7.71 8.14 -7.21
C ILE A 136 8.34 7.20 -6.19
N ALA A 137 9.65 7.06 -6.23
CA ALA A 137 10.45 6.39 -5.22
C ALA A 137 10.57 7.27 -3.97
N MET A 138 10.01 6.80 -2.85
CA MET A 138 9.87 7.60 -1.63
C MET A 138 10.90 7.25 -0.55
N HIS A 139 11.60 6.12 -0.65
CA HIS A 139 12.58 5.79 0.38
C HIS A 139 13.72 6.81 0.33
N PRO A 140 14.05 7.48 1.44
CA PRO A 140 15.22 8.35 1.47
C PRO A 140 16.47 7.51 1.17
N LYS A 141 17.45 8.11 0.48
CA LYS A 141 18.75 7.48 0.27
C LYS A 141 19.25 6.90 1.59
N TYR A 142 19.50 5.59 1.65
CA TYR A 142 20.22 5.00 2.77
C TYR A 142 21.53 5.77 2.89
N ARG A 143 21.66 6.61 3.93
CA ARG A 143 22.98 7.07 4.34
C ARG A 143 23.71 5.79 4.70
N ASN A 144 24.71 5.43 3.91
CA ASN A 144 25.59 4.30 4.15
C ASN A 144 25.82 4.17 5.66
N GLN A 145 25.36 3.08 6.26
CA GLN A 145 25.93 2.63 7.51
C GLN A 145 27.35 2.20 7.14
N THR A 146 28.28 3.13 7.31
CA THR A 146 29.73 2.89 7.25
C THR A 146 30.12 1.86 8.29
#